data_AF-A0A535DCC2-F1
#
_entry.id   AF-A0A535DCC2-F1
#
_cell.length_a   1.000
_cell.length_b   1.000
_cell.length_c   1.000
_cell.angle_alpha   90.00
_cell.angle_beta   90.00
_cell.angle_gamma   90.00
#
_symmetry.space_group_name_H-M   'P 1'
#
loop_
_entity.id
_entity.type
_entity.pdbx_description
1 polymer ?
#
loop_
_entity_poly.entity_id
_entity_poly.type
_entity_poly.pdbx_seq_one_letter_code
_entity_poly.pdbx_strand_id
1 'polypeptide(L)'
;MGYDFKCRSCHTTTWAANIVELLNRHTDPSGRFVYPKCTRTDTVIYRISDLQEGPEEKWERWIKGVIQIDSGIPTYSPYIFLTADSEDGPITGLHFHYYKDTRTQPGGRLKHGHGPGGPPVLGIDDMFTILAHLVRGGALPKERARAFADSL
;
A
#
# COMPACT_ATOMS: atom_id res chain seq x y z
N MET A 1 -9.28 -11.72 -2.14
CA MET A 1 -8.40 -11.54 -3.30
C MET A 1 -6.99 -11.71 -2.80
N GLY A 2 -6.22 -12.61 -3.42
CA GLY A 2 -4.80 -12.73 -3.11
C GLY A 2 -3.93 -11.88 -4.03
N TYR A 3 -2.65 -11.92 -3.76
CA TYR A 3 -1.65 -11.05 -4.36
C TYR A 3 -0.49 -11.90 -4.85
N ASP A 4 -0.27 -11.93 -6.16
CA ASP A 4 0.95 -12.44 -6.77
C ASP A 4 2.00 -11.33 -6.81
N PHE A 5 3.22 -11.65 -6.42
CA PHE A 5 4.33 -10.71 -6.43
C PHE A 5 5.65 -11.38 -6.77
N LYS A 6 6.54 -10.57 -7.35
CA LYS A 6 7.82 -11.01 -7.89
C LYS A 6 8.94 -10.33 -7.11
N CYS A 7 9.88 -11.13 -6.61
CA CYS A 7 11.15 -10.62 -6.13
C CYS A 7 12.04 -10.34 -7.34
N ARG A 8 12.48 -9.09 -7.51
CA ARG A 8 13.35 -8.71 -8.63
C ARG A 8 14.78 -9.17 -8.46
N SER A 9 15.25 -9.32 -7.22
CA SER A 9 16.61 -9.77 -6.95
C SER A 9 16.86 -11.25 -7.28
N CYS A 10 15.87 -12.13 -7.06
CA CYS A 10 15.99 -13.56 -7.35
C CYS A 10 15.01 -14.07 -8.41
N HIS A 11 14.27 -13.16 -9.05
CA HIS A 11 13.26 -13.41 -10.09
C HIS A 11 12.18 -14.44 -9.72
N THR A 12 12.00 -14.73 -8.43
CA THR A 12 11.03 -15.71 -7.96
C THR A 12 9.69 -15.03 -7.73
N THR A 13 8.62 -15.66 -8.23
CA THR A 13 7.24 -15.28 -7.95
C THR A 13 6.73 -16.02 -6.72
N THR A 14 5.92 -15.34 -5.92
CA THR A 14 5.22 -15.91 -4.78
C THR A 14 3.85 -15.25 -4.64
N TRP A 15 3.12 -15.62 -3.59
CA TRP A 15 1.73 -15.27 -3.43
C TRP A 15 1.37 -15.10 -1.95
N ALA A 16 0.42 -14.21 -1.68
CA ALA A 16 -0.29 -14.09 -0.41
C ALA A 16 -1.79 -14.28 -0.64
N ALA A 17 -2.47 -15.08 0.18
CA ALA A 17 -3.87 -15.42 0.01
C ALA A 17 -4.82 -14.23 0.21
N ASN A 18 -4.38 -13.25 0.99
CA ASN A 18 -5.13 -12.03 1.30
C ASN A 18 -4.19 -10.93 1.81
N ILE A 19 -4.75 -9.74 2.06
CA ILE A 19 -3.96 -8.59 2.52
C ILE A 19 -3.34 -8.82 3.90
N VAL A 20 -4.03 -9.52 4.81
CA VAL A 20 -3.53 -9.75 6.16
C VAL A 20 -2.26 -10.61 6.10
N GLU A 21 -2.25 -11.61 5.23
CA GLU A 21 -1.04 -12.39 4.96
C GLU A 21 0.06 -11.55 4.31
N LEU A 22 -0.26 -10.73 3.31
CA LEU A 22 0.70 -9.85 2.66
C LEU A 22 1.38 -8.90 3.67
N LEU A 23 0.59 -8.29 4.56
CA LEU A 23 1.07 -7.41 5.62
C LEU A 23 1.94 -8.16 6.62
N ASN A 24 1.45 -9.28 7.17
CA ASN A 24 2.10 -9.93 8.30
C ASN A 24 3.31 -10.79 7.91
N ARG A 25 3.37 -11.29 6.68
CA ARG A 25 4.40 -12.26 6.25
C ARG A 25 5.33 -11.75 5.16
N HIS A 26 4.93 -10.71 4.44
CA HIS A 26 5.60 -10.26 3.23
C HIS A 26 5.87 -8.77 3.21
N THR A 27 5.79 -8.10 4.35
CA THR A 27 6.08 -6.67 4.49
C THR A 27 7.08 -6.45 5.61
N ASP A 28 8.07 -5.59 5.39
CA ASP A 28 9.04 -5.19 6.41
C ASP A 28 8.49 -4.06 7.31
N PRO A 29 9.21 -3.68 8.39
CA PRO A 29 8.76 -2.59 9.27
C PRO A 29 8.63 -1.21 8.60
N SER A 30 9.24 -1.01 7.42
CA SER A 30 9.09 0.23 6.65
C SER A 30 7.86 0.22 5.74
N GLY A 31 7.19 -0.94 5.61
CA GLY A 31 6.06 -1.13 4.71
C GLY A 31 6.47 -1.65 3.33
N ARG A 32 7.73 -2.04 3.10
CA ARG A 32 8.18 -2.56 1.79
C ARG A 32 7.91 -4.04 1.68
N PHE A 33 7.58 -4.50 0.48
CA PHE A 33 7.41 -5.94 0.27
C PHE A 33 8.75 -6.67 0.31
N VAL A 34 8.77 -7.80 1.01
CA VAL A 34 9.93 -8.67 1.16
C VAL A 34 9.60 -10.08 0.69
N TYR A 35 10.56 -10.69 0.00
CA TYR A 35 10.47 -12.10 -0.31
C TYR A 35 11.14 -12.92 0.81
N PRO A 36 10.44 -13.83 1.49
CA PRO A 36 10.94 -14.48 2.70
C PRO A 36 12.30 -15.17 2.54
N LYS A 37 12.62 -15.69 1.34
CA LYS A 37 13.88 -16.39 1.07
C LYS A 37 15.02 -15.47 0.61
N CYS A 38 14.71 -14.33 0.01
CA CYS A 38 15.74 -13.40 -0.49
C CYS A 38 15.97 -12.24 0.49
N THR A 39 15.08 -12.01 1.47
CA THR A 39 15.11 -10.95 2.52
C THR A 39 15.25 -9.51 2.02
N ARG A 40 15.45 -9.32 0.71
CA ARG A 40 15.53 -8.02 0.04
C ARG A 40 14.15 -7.41 -0.15
N THR A 41 14.11 -6.09 -0.07
CA THR A 41 12.93 -5.23 -0.24
C THR A 41 12.66 -4.85 -1.70
N ASP A 42 13.06 -5.72 -2.63
CA ASP A 42 12.99 -5.50 -4.08
C ASP A 42 11.86 -6.34 -4.70
N THR A 43 10.76 -6.43 -3.96
CA THR A 43 9.58 -7.24 -4.30
C THR A 43 8.44 -6.32 -4.71
N VAL A 44 7.75 -6.67 -5.80
CA VAL A 44 6.71 -5.81 -6.38
C VAL A 44 5.48 -6.62 -6.80
N ILE A 45 4.31 -5.98 -6.71
CA ILE A 45 3.07 -6.44 -7.33
C ILE A 45 2.80 -5.56 -8.55
N TYR A 46 2.64 -6.17 -9.73
CA TYR A 46 2.18 -5.46 -10.91
C TYR A 46 0.64 -5.50 -10.97
N ARG A 47 0.01 -4.35 -11.22
CA ARG A 47 -1.45 -4.23 -11.36
C ARG A 47 -1.80 -3.38 -12.57
N ILE A 48 -2.86 -3.82 -13.23
CA ILE A 48 -3.58 -3.09 -14.26
C ILE A 48 -5.02 -2.93 -13.75
N SER A 49 -5.61 -1.76 -13.91
CA SER A 49 -7.02 -1.53 -13.60
C SER A 49 -7.65 -0.65 -14.67
N ASP A 50 -8.94 -0.84 -14.90
CA ASP A 50 -9.69 0.03 -15.80
C ASP A 50 -9.88 1.39 -15.12
N LEU A 51 -9.72 2.46 -15.90
CA LEU A 51 -10.10 3.79 -15.47
C LEU A 51 -11.63 3.95 -15.48
N GLN A 52 -12.15 4.89 -14.68
CA GLN A 52 -13.60 5.12 -14.60
C GLN A 52 -14.14 5.75 -15.89
N GLU A 53 -13.27 6.45 -16.60
CA GLU A 53 -13.49 7.17 -17.84
C GLU A 53 -13.78 6.23 -19.03
N GLY A 54 -13.38 4.95 -18.92
CA GLY A 54 -13.71 3.92 -19.90
C GLY A 54 -12.70 2.78 -19.91
N PRO A 55 -13.07 1.60 -20.46
CA PRO A 55 -12.22 0.42 -20.46
C PRO A 55 -11.02 0.52 -21.42
N GLU A 56 -10.99 1.53 -22.29
CA GLU A 56 -9.93 1.74 -23.28
C GLU A 56 -8.64 2.29 -22.65
N GLU A 57 -8.78 3.06 -21.56
CA GLU A 57 -7.63 3.55 -20.80
C GLU A 57 -7.39 2.64 -19.58
N LYS A 58 -6.16 2.13 -19.48
CA LYS A 58 -5.72 1.28 -18.38
C LYS A 58 -4.77 2.07 -17.48
N TRP A 59 -4.96 1.93 -16.18
CA TRP A 59 -3.98 2.39 -15.22
C TRP A 59 -3.07 1.25 -14.79
N GLU A 60 -1.85 1.28 -15.32
CA GLU A 60 -0.77 0.38 -14.95
C GLU A 60 0.06 0.97 -13.81
N ARG A 61 0.46 0.10 -12.87
CA ARG A 61 1.28 0.51 -11.73
C ARG A 61 2.01 -0.65 -11.09
N TRP A 62 3.13 -0.33 -10.44
CA TRP A 62 3.89 -1.24 -9.61
C TRP A 62 3.71 -0.89 -8.14
N ILE A 63 3.15 -1.82 -7.37
CA ILE A 63 3.00 -1.67 -5.92
C ILE A 63 4.25 -2.23 -5.26
N LYS A 64 4.96 -1.38 -4.50
CA LYS A 64 6.25 -1.70 -3.87
C LYS A 64 6.17 -1.88 -2.35
N GLY A 65 5.00 -1.67 -1.79
CA GLY A 65 4.78 -1.75 -0.37
C GLY A 65 3.37 -1.32 0.02
N VAL A 66 3.14 -1.32 1.33
CA VAL A 66 1.88 -1.01 1.96
C VAL A 66 2.13 -0.39 3.32
N ILE A 67 1.36 0.64 3.65
CA ILE A 67 1.31 1.26 4.97
C ILE A 67 0.01 0.79 5.62
N GLN A 68 0.09 0.14 6.78
CA GLN A 68 -1.10 -0.15 7.58
C GLN A 68 -1.52 1.10 8.36
N ILE A 69 -2.82 1.38 8.37
CA ILE A 69 -3.40 2.52 9.07
C ILE A 69 -4.28 2.00 10.21
N ASP A 70 -3.94 2.37 11.44
CA ASP A 70 -4.73 2.10 12.64
C ASP A 70 -5.38 3.40 13.11
N SER A 71 -6.42 3.79 12.38
CA SER A 71 -6.98 5.15 12.39
C SER A 71 -7.59 5.60 13.71
N GLY A 72 -7.92 4.65 14.60
CA GLY A 72 -8.72 4.92 15.81
C GLY A 72 -10.15 5.41 15.55
N ILE A 73 -10.47 5.82 14.32
CA ILE A 73 -11.78 6.23 13.83
C ILE A 73 -12.32 5.22 12.80
N PRO A 74 -13.64 5.21 12.54
CA PRO A 74 -14.20 4.43 11.44
C PRO A 74 -13.60 4.88 10.09
N THR A 75 -12.81 4.01 9.47
CA THR A 75 -12.26 4.22 8.12
C THR A 75 -12.50 3.00 7.24
N TYR A 76 -12.67 3.26 5.95
CA TYR A 76 -12.69 2.23 4.91
C TYR A 76 -11.32 2.06 4.25
N SER A 77 -10.27 2.74 4.72
CA SER A 77 -8.91 2.66 4.17
C SER A 77 -7.91 2.20 5.24
N PRO A 78 -7.99 0.93 5.71
CA PRO A 78 -7.11 0.39 6.76
C PRO A 78 -5.66 0.20 6.29
N TYR A 79 -5.36 0.48 5.03
CA TYR A 79 -4.01 0.48 4.49
C TYR A 79 -3.93 1.27 3.18
N ILE A 80 -2.72 1.68 2.83
CA ILE A 80 -2.39 2.48 1.65
C ILE A 80 -1.27 1.78 0.90
N PHE A 81 -1.44 1.57 -0.40
CA PHE A 81 -0.38 1.00 -1.23
C PHE A 81 0.62 2.08 -1.68
N LEU A 82 1.89 1.71 -1.67
CA LEU A 82 2.98 2.51 -2.20
C LEU A 82 3.19 2.12 -3.66
N THR A 83 3.03 3.06 -4.58
CA THR A 83 3.02 2.81 -6.04
C THR A 83 4.15 3.52 -6.77
N ALA A 84 4.52 2.98 -7.92
CA ALA A 84 5.48 3.55 -8.86
C ALA A 84 5.00 3.36 -10.30
N ASP A 85 5.49 4.22 -11.18
CA ASP A 85 5.21 4.20 -12.62
C ASP A 85 6.11 3.23 -13.41
N SER A 86 7.12 2.64 -12.75
CA SER A 86 7.95 1.57 -13.32
C SER A 86 8.35 0.51 -12.29
N GLU A 87 8.73 -0.67 -12.76
CA GLU A 87 9.17 -1.81 -11.92
C GLU A 87 10.38 -1.44 -11.04
N ASP A 88 11.31 -0.66 -11.58
CA ASP A 88 12.59 -0.27 -10.99
C ASP A 88 12.64 1.14 -10.41
N GLY A 89 11.64 1.96 -10.70
CA GLY A 89 11.60 3.37 -10.29
C GLY A 89 11.39 3.61 -8.79
N PRO A 90 11.49 4.87 -8.33
CA PRO A 90 11.12 5.22 -6.97
C PRO A 90 9.61 5.06 -6.73
N ILE A 91 9.18 5.05 -5.47
CA ILE A 91 7.76 5.25 -5.14
C ILE A 91 7.39 6.67 -5.56
N THR A 92 6.36 6.82 -6.38
CA THR A 92 5.87 8.12 -6.88
C THR A 92 4.45 8.42 -6.41
N GLY A 93 3.71 7.43 -5.92
CA GLY A 93 2.29 7.61 -5.56
C GLY A 93 1.83 6.83 -4.35
N LEU A 94 0.77 7.34 -3.73
CA LEU A 94 -0.02 6.67 -2.70
C LEU A 94 -1.36 6.25 -3.30
N HIS A 95 -1.68 4.97 -3.22
CA HIS A 95 -2.96 4.44 -3.69
C HIS A 95 -3.85 4.03 -2.52
N PHE A 96 -4.90 4.82 -2.31
CA PHE A 96 -5.93 4.59 -1.30
C PHE A 96 -6.98 3.64 -1.87
N HIS A 97 -7.25 2.58 -1.13
CA HIS A 97 -8.28 1.62 -1.49
C HIS A 97 -9.41 1.64 -0.46
N TYR A 98 -10.62 1.39 -0.94
CA TYR A 98 -11.79 1.17 -0.09
C TYR A 98 -11.94 -0.31 0.25
N TYR A 99 -12.10 -0.55 1.53
CA TYR A 99 -12.38 -1.84 2.10
C TYR A 99 -13.55 -1.72 3.05
N LYS A 100 -14.53 -2.60 2.86
CA LYS A 100 -15.51 -2.86 3.90
C LYS A 100 -14.87 -3.82 4.89
N ASP A 101 -14.54 -3.33 6.08
CA ASP A 101 -14.11 -4.19 7.18
C ASP A 101 -15.33 -4.81 7.86
N THR A 102 -15.54 -6.10 7.65
CA THR A 102 -16.59 -6.85 8.35
C THR A 102 -16.00 -7.83 9.35
N ARG A 103 -14.70 -7.74 9.71
CA ARG A 103 -14.02 -8.72 10.57
C ARG A 103 -14.61 -8.84 11.97
N THR A 104 -15.35 -7.84 12.43
CA THR A 104 -16.09 -7.86 13.70
C THR A 104 -17.37 -8.69 13.66
N GLN A 105 -17.80 -9.16 12.49
CA GLN A 105 -19.00 -10.00 12.31
C GLN A 105 -18.61 -11.49 12.17
N PRO A 106 -19.48 -12.45 12.56
CA PRO A 106 -19.22 -13.88 12.34
C PRO A 106 -18.92 -14.20 10.87
N GLY A 107 -17.78 -14.83 10.59
CA GLY A 107 -17.32 -15.10 9.21
C GLY A 107 -16.83 -13.87 8.44
N GLY A 108 -16.56 -12.77 9.16
CA GLY A 108 -16.12 -11.50 8.62
C GLY A 108 -14.77 -11.53 7.90
N ARG A 109 -14.59 -10.63 6.93
CA ARG A 109 -13.32 -10.46 6.20
C ARG A 109 -13.18 -9.02 5.72
N LEU A 110 -11.95 -8.58 5.42
CA LEU A 110 -11.73 -7.36 4.64
C LEU A 110 -12.18 -7.62 3.20
N LYS A 111 -13.23 -6.92 2.77
CA LYS A 111 -13.73 -7.00 1.38
C LYS A 111 -13.30 -5.76 0.61
N HIS A 112 -12.57 -5.99 -0.48
CA HIS A 112 -12.35 -4.97 -1.51
C HIS A 112 -13.71 -4.62 -2.12
N GLY A 113 -14.05 -3.35 -2.24
CA GLY A 113 -15.36 -2.96 -2.77
C GLY A 113 -15.48 -1.48 -3.02
N HIS A 114 -16.58 -1.11 -3.68
CA HIS A 114 -16.98 0.28 -3.81
C HIS A 114 -17.46 0.67 -2.41
N GLY A 115 -16.72 1.55 -1.72
CA GLY A 115 -17.16 2.09 -0.43
C GLY A 115 -18.52 2.77 -0.56
N PRO A 116 -19.16 3.19 0.55
CA PRO A 116 -20.20 4.21 0.44
C PRO A 116 -19.55 5.37 -0.32
N GLY A 117 -20.05 5.70 -1.52
CA GLY A 117 -19.36 6.62 -2.43
C GLY A 117 -18.85 7.88 -1.70
N GLY A 118 -17.57 8.19 -1.88
CA GLY A 118 -16.90 9.28 -1.16
C GLY A 118 -15.38 9.06 -1.06
N PRO A 119 -14.60 10.08 -0.71
CA PRO A 119 -13.13 10.04 -0.56
C PRO A 119 -12.68 9.18 0.64
N PRO A 120 -11.39 8.77 0.70
CA PRO A 120 -10.87 8.09 1.89
C PRO A 120 -10.91 9.05 3.08
N VAL A 121 -11.32 8.54 4.25
CA VAL A 121 -11.31 9.28 5.50
C VAL A 121 -10.18 8.73 6.36
N LEU A 122 -9.30 9.63 6.82
CA LEU A 122 -8.17 9.32 7.71
C LEU A 122 -8.28 10.21 8.96
N GLY A 123 -7.85 9.68 10.09
CA GLY A 123 -7.63 10.47 11.29
C GLY A 123 -6.48 11.44 11.08
N ILE A 124 -6.45 12.54 11.84
CA ILE A 124 -5.37 13.52 11.76
C ILE A 124 -4.01 12.84 12.06
N ASP A 125 -3.98 11.94 13.03
CA ASP A 125 -2.76 11.22 13.43
C ASP A 125 -2.26 10.24 12.36
N ASP A 126 -3.13 9.77 11.47
CA ASP A 126 -2.74 8.89 10.37
C ASP A 126 -1.79 9.60 9.40
N MET A 127 -1.92 10.92 9.25
CA MET A 127 -1.03 11.70 8.40
C MET A 127 0.42 11.62 8.88
N PHE A 128 0.65 11.61 10.20
CA PHE A 128 1.99 11.45 10.77
C PHE A 128 2.50 10.03 10.62
N THR A 129 1.62 9.03 10.74
CA THR A 129 1.96 7.62 10.45
C THR A 129 2.41 7.45 9.00
N ILE A 130 1.65 8.01 8.05
CA ILE A 130 2.00 8.00 6.62
C ILE A 130 3.36 8.68 6.40
N LEU A 131 3.54 9.89 6.94
CA LEU A 131 4.78 10.65 6.78
C LEU A 131 5.99 9.89 7.33
N ALA A 132 5.85 9.29 8.52
CA ALA A 132 6.91 8.51 9.13
C ALA A 132 7.31 7.30 8.27
N HIS A 133 6.34 6.59 7.70
CA HIS A 133 6.58 5.49 6.77
C HIS A 133 7.28 5.96 5.49
N LEU A 134 6.82 7.06 4.89
CA LEU A 134 7.43 7.62 3.69
C LEU A 134 8.90 8.00 3.91
N VAL A 135 9.23 8.60 5.05
CA VAL A 135 10.61 8.95 5.40
C VAL A 135 11.45 7.70 5.67
N ARG A 136 10.97 6.76 6.50
CA ARG A 136 11.70 5.53 6.83
C ARG A 136 11.94 4.65 5.61
N GLY A 137 10.95 4.55 4.72
CA GLY A 137 11.03 3.77 3.48
C GLY A 137 11.77 4.46 2.34
N GLY A 138 12.33 5.66 2.57
CA GLY A 138 13.09 6.44 1.59
C GLY A 138 12.25 7.01 0.44
N ALA A 139 10.92 6.97 0.54
CA ALA A 139 10.02 7.54 -0.45
C ALA A 139 9.92 9.08 -0.34
N LEU A 140 10.15 9.61 0.86
CA LEU A 140 10.28 11.05 1.12
C LEU A 140 11.65 11.33 1.75
N PRO A 141 12.50 12.16 1.13
CA PRO A 141 13.77 12.55 1.73
C PRO A 141 13.56 13.24 3.09
N LYS A 142 14.37 12.88 4.08
CA LYS A 142 14.27 13.42 5.44
C LYS A 142 14.48 14.93 5.48
N GLU A 143 15.35 15.44 4.61
CA GLU A 143 15.67 16.87 4.47
C GLU A 143 14.43 17.64 4.00
N ARG A 144 13.67 17.07 3.05
CA ARG A 144 12.41 17.66 2.55
C ARG A 144 11.34 17.68 3.63
N ALA A 145 11.21 16.59 4.39
CA ALA A 145 10.28 16.53 5.51
C ALA A 145 10.62 17.56 6.61
N ARG A 146 11.91 17.72 6.91
CA ARG A 146 12.40 18.72 7.88
C ARG A 146 12.15 20.15 7.40
N ALA A 147 12.50 20.46 6.15
CA ALA A 147 12.28 21.79 5.59
C ALA A 147 10.79 22.20 5.61
N PHE A 148 9.87 21.25 5.41
CA PHE A 148 8.44 21.50 5.57
C PHE A 148 8.07 21.79 7.04
N ALA A 149 8.55 20.98 7.98
CA ALA A 149 8.26 21.19 9.41
C ALA A 149 8.80 22.53 9.93
N ASP A 150 9.98 22.94 9.48
CA ASP A 150 10.60 24.23 9.84
C ASP A 150 9.87 25.45 9.21
N SER A 151 8.93 25.23 8.28
CA SER A 151 8.14 26.27 7.62
C SER A 151 6.76 26.52 8.24
N LEU A 152 6.36 25.70 9.22
CA LEU A 152 5.10 25.82 9.98
C LEU A 152 5.28 26.76 11.17
#